data_AF-A0ABD1QLW6-F1
#
_entry.id   AF-A0ABD1QLW6-F1
#
_cell.length_a   1.000
_cell.length_b   1.000
_cell.length_c   1.000
_cell.angle_alpha   90.00
_cell.angle_beta   90.00
_cell.angle_gamma   90.00
#
_symmetry.space_group_name_H-M   'P 1'
#
loop_
_entity.id
_entity.type
_entity.pdbx_description
1 polymer ?
#
loop_
_entity_poly.entity_id
_entity_poly.type
_entity_poly.pdbx_seq_one_letter_code
_entity_poly.pdbx_strand_id
1 'polypeptide(L)'
;MGEVDPAFIQALEHQPKLDITEAEGIPLIDLSPLNSSDTDADFSSLVAEIGDACKNWGFFQVINHGVPSRCREKIEVVARKFFALSKEEKKKVGRDEVNPLGYYDTEHTKNVRDWKEVFDLTVKKPTIIPSSHESDDKELIQLMNRWPEDLPELREACEDYAEEMDHASFLRLNRYPPCPAPHLVLGVGRHKDPIALTILAQDEVGGLEVKRKTDGEWILVKPTPNAYIINVGDIIQVWSNDKYESVEHRVMVNSEKERFSIPFFLNPANSTWVEPLEELINKQNPAKYKPYNWGEFLANRAHSNFEKLDVENIQISHFRI
;
A
#
# COMPACT_ATOMS: atom_id res chain seq x y z
N MET A 1 -15.96 17.46 24.72
CA MET A 1 -15.06 16.85 23.71
C MET A 1 -14.82 15.43 24.19
N GLY A 2 -15.21 14.42 23.41
CA GLY A 2 -14.95 13.03 23.80
C GLY A 2 -13.44 12.80 23.80
N GLU A 3 -12.90 12.31 24.90
CA GLU A 3 -11.48 11.93 24.98
C GLU A 3 -11.24 10.78 23.98
N VAL A 4 -10.22 10.94 23.14
CA VAL A 4 -9.73 9.87 22.27
C VAL A 4 -8.71 9.05 23.05
N ASP A 5 -8.73 7.73 22.88
CA ASP A 5 -7.78 6.82 23.54
C ASP A 5 -6.33 7.26 23.21
N PRO A 6 -5.47 7.48 24.24
CA PRO A 6 -4.09 7.89 24.06
C PRO A 6 -3.26 7.05 23.09
N ALA A 7 -3.63 5.77 22.88
CA ALA A 7 -2.95 4.88 21.94
C ALA A 7 -3.00 5.39 20.47
N PHE A 8 -3.96 6.24 20.13
CA PHE A 8 -4.10 6.82 18.79
C PHE A 8 -3.45 8.21 18.64
N ILE A 9 -3.06 8.84 19.74
CA ILE A 9 -2.55 10.21 19.72
C ILE A 9 -1.13 10.23 19.17
N GLN A 10 -0.94 10.99 18.09
CA GLN A 10 0.37 11.23 17.51
C GLN A 10 1.22 12.14 18.42
N ALA A 11 2.54 11.95 18.39
CA ALA A 11 3.49 12.89 18.99
C ALA A 11 3.28 14.30 18.42
N LEU A 12 3.58 15.34 19.21
CA LEU A 12 3.20 16.73 18.91
C LEU A 12 3.69 17.19 17.53
N GLU A 13 4.90 16.82 17.14
CA GLU A 13 5.52 17.11 15.84
C GLU A 13 4.90 16.36 14.65
N HIS A 14 4.07 15.36 14.93
CA HIS A 14 3.42 14.50 13.93
C HIS A 14 1.90 14.67 13.93
N GLN A 15 1.36 15.50 14.83
CA GLN A 15 -0.05 15.81 14.84
C GLN A 15 -0.48 16.46 13.52
N PRO A 16 -1.64 16.06 12.99
CA PRO A 16 -2.16 16.64 11.76
C PRO A 16 -2.39 18.15 11.89
N LYS A 17 -1.88 18.92 10.92
CA LYS A 17 -2.26 20.32 10.75
C LYS A 17 -3.56 20.34 9.94
N LEU A 18 -4.56 21.07 10.44
CA LEU A 18 -5.86 21.18 9.76
C LEU A 18 -5.83 22.17 8.59
N ASP A 19 -4.77 22.97 8.48
CA ASP A 19 -4.58 23.87 7.35
C ASP A 19 -4.25 23.04 6.10
N ILE A 20 -5.22 22.98 5.19
CA ILE A 20 -5.10 22.24 3.93
C ILE A 20 -4.28 23.11 2.98
N THR A 21 -3.03 22.74 2.74
CA THR A 21 -2.32 23.20 1.54
C THR A 21 -2.87 22.40 0.37
N GLU A 22 -3.89 22.94 -0.29
CA GLU A 22 -4.38 22.38 -1.55
C GLU A 22 -3.24 22.44 -2.58
N ALA A 23 -2.90 21.31 -3.20
CA ALA A 23 -1.97 21.34 -4.32
C ALA A 23 -2.72 21.20 -5.65
N GLU A 24 -2.47 22.16 -6.53
CA GLU A 24 -1.98 21.86 -7.87
C GLU A 24 -0.63 21.12 -7.69
N GLY A 25 -0.53 19.80 -7.88
CA GLY A 25 0.74 19.15 -7.57
C GLY A 25 0.94 17.72 -8.04
N ILE A 26 0.10 16.78 -7.60
CA ILE A 26 0.31 15.38 -7.99
C ILE A 26 -0.06 15.21 -9.48
N PRO A 27 0.83 14.67 -10.32
CA PRO A 27 0.57 14.48 -11.74
C PRO A 27 -0.68 13.63 -11.97
N LEU A 28 -1.51 14.03 -12.94
CA LEU A 28 -2.65 13.26 -13.43
C LEU A 28 -2.33 12.82 -14.85
N ILE A 29 -2.09 11.52 -15.03
CA ILE A 29 -1.60 10.92 -16.27
C ILE A 29 -2.75 10.21 -16.99
N ASP A 30 -2.91 10.47 -18.28
CA ASP A 30 -3.89 9.81 -19.14
C ASP A 30 -3.28 8.56 -19.78
N LEU A 31 -3.83 7.38 -19.48
CA LEU A 31 -3.37 6.10 -20.04
C LEU A 31 -4.08 5.71 -21.35
N SER A 32 -4.93 6.57 -21.91
CA SER A 32 -5.58 6.33 -23.21
C SER A 32 -4.63 6.01 -24.37
N PRO A 33 -3.38 6.54 -24.45
CA PRO A 33 -2.44 6.16 -25.50
C PRO A 33 -2.13 4.66 -25.57
N LEU A 34 -2.24 3.92 -24.44
CA LEU A 34 -2.04 2.46 -24.39
C LEU A 34 -3.09 1.68 -25.20
N ASN A 35 -4.24 2.30 -25.48
CA ASN A 35 -5.34 1.67 -26.20
C ASN A 35 -5.34 2.03 -27.70
N SER A 36 -4.42 2.90 -28.13
CA SER A 36 -4.30 3.30 -29.54
C SER A 36 -3.40 2.34 -30.31
N SER A 37 -3.78 2.02 -31.54
CA SER A 37 -2.96 1.21 -32.46
C SER A 37 -1.91 2.02 -33.23
N ASP A 38 -1.80 3.33 -32.97
CA ASP A 38 -1.06 4.28 -33.80
C ASP A 38 -0.02 5.08 -33.00
N THR A 39 1.24 4.89 -33.40
CA THR A 39 2.47 5.68 -33.16
C THR A 39 3.28 5.45 -31.86
N ASP A 40 4.55 5.08 -32.05
CA ASP A 40 5.60 5.00 -31.01
C ASP A 40 5.83 6.32 -30.24
N ALA A 41 5.44 7.45 -30.83
CA ALA A 41 5.66 8.79 -30.29
C ALA A 41 4.78 9.06 -29.06
N ASP A 42 3.50 8.72 -29.12
CA ASP A 42 2.56 8.94 -28.01
C ASP A 42 2.89 8.02 -26.82
N PHE A 43 3.28 6.77 -27.10
CA PHE A 43 3.75 5.85 -26.07
C PHE A 43 5.04 6.32 -25.41
N SER A 44 6.01 6.82 -26.20
CA SER A 44 7.27 7.36 -25.67
C SER A 44 7.05 8.59 -24.77
N SER A 45 6.13 9.48 -25.15
CA SER A 45 5.75 10.64 -24.34
C SER A 45 5.10 10.22 -23.01
N LEU A 46 4.18 9.25 -23.06
CA LEU A 46 3.55 8.70 -21.87
C LEU A 46 4.57 8.05 -20.92
N VAL A 47 5.51 7.27 -21.46
CA VAL A 47 6.59 6.65 -20.66
C VAL A 47 7.46 7.72 -20.00
N ALA A 48 7.78 8.81 -20.71
CA ALA A 48 8.54 9.92 -20.15
C ALA A 48 7.77 10.62 -19.02
N GLU A 49 6.47 10.88 -19.21
CA GLU A 49 5.60 11.49 -18.20
C GLU A 49 5.51 10.65 -16.92
N ILE A 50 5.32 9.32 -17.06
CA ILE A 50 5.35 8.39 -15.93
C ILE A 50 6.72 8.40 -15.24
N GLY A 51 7.81 8.37 -16.02
CA GLY A 51 9.17 8.44 -15.49
C GLY A 51 9.43 9.72 -14.68
N ASP A 52 8.96 10.86 -15.17
CA ASP A 52 9.08 12.14 -14.49
C ASP A 52 8.21 12.20 -13.23
N ALA A 53 7.01 11.64 -13.25
CA ALA A 53 6.16 11.52 -12.07
C ALA A 53 6.81 10.62 -10.99
N CYS A 54 7.32 9.45 -11.36
CA CYS A 54 8.05 8.55 -10.46
C CYS A 54 9.30 9.23 -9.84
N LYS A 55 10.03 10.01 -10.64
CA LYS A 55 11.24 10.70 -10.19
C LYS A 55 10.92 11.86 -9.25
N ASN A 56 10.06 12.78 -9.69
CA ASN A 56 9.83 14.05 -9.01
C ASN A 56 8.84 13.92 -7.85
N TRP A 57 7.85 13.03 -7.97
CA TRP A 57 6.79 12.85 -6.97
C TRP A 57 6.81 11.49 -6.30
N GLY A 58 7.15 10.42 -7.02
CA GLY A 58 6.95 9.04 -6.54
C GLY A 58 5.46 8.66 -6.36
N PHE A 59 4.55 9.58 -6.70
CA PHE A 59 3.11 9.47 -6.67
C PHE A 59 2.52 10.12 -7.91
N PHE A 60 1.47 9.54 -8.47
CA PHE A 60 0.66 10.13 -9.54
C PHE A 60 -0.74 9.51 -9.57
N GLN A 61 -1.67 10.18 -10.23
CA GLN A 61 -2.98 9.64 -10.53
C GLN A 61 -3.03 9.19 -11.99
N VAL A 62 -3.79 8.14 -12.27
CA VAL A 62 -4.03 7.67 -13.64
C VAL A 62 -5.52 7.64 -13.96
N ILE A 63 -5.88 8.07 -15.17
CA ILE A 63 -7.23 7.97 -15.75
C ILE A 63 -7.17 7.20 -17.07
N ASN A 64 -8.34 6.80 -17.58
CA ASN A 64 -8.45 5.99 -18.81
C ASN A 64 -7.61 4.70 -18.77
N HIS A 65 -7.41 4.17 -17.57
CA HIS A 65 -6.58 3.00 -17.23
C HIS A 65 -7.16 1.65 -17.70
N GLY A 66 -8.26 1.63 -18.46
CA GLY A 66 -8.87 0.41 -19.02
C GLY A 66 -9.62 -0.49 -18.01
N VAL A 67 -9.36 -0.38 -16.70
CA VAL A 67 -10.11 -1.13 -15.68
C VAL A 67 -11.60 -0.72 -15.67
N PRO A 68 -12.56 -1.66 -15.84
CA PRO A 68 -13.98 -1.34 -15.84
C PRO A 68 -14.48 -0.78 -14.50
N SER A 69 -15.21 0.35 -14.50
CA SER A 69 -15.71 1.00 -13.28
C SER A 69 -16.55 0.06 -12.40
N ARG A 70 -17.32 -0.84 -13.03
CA ARG A 70 -18.14 -1.87 -12.35
C ARG A 70 -17.36 -2.71 -11.35
N CYS A 71 -16.07 -2.95 -11.58
CA CYS A 71 -15.25 -3.75 -10.67
C CYS A 71 -15.02 -2.99 -9.37
N ARG A 72 -14.67 -1.70 -9.49
CA ARG A 72 -14.47 -0.78 -8.36
C ARG A 72 -15.77 -0.57 -7.57
N GLU A 73 -16.87 -0.27 -8.26
CA GLU A 73 -18.18 -0.05 -7.63
C GLU A 73 -18.63 -1.28 -6.82
N LYS A 74 -18.44 -2.49 -7.37
CA LYS A 74 -18.80 -3.73 -6.67
C LYS A 74 -17.99 -3.93 -5.40
N ILE A 75 -16.67 -3.77 -5.46
CA ILE A 75 -15.81 -4.00 -4.29
C ILE A 75 -16.03 -2.94 -3.21
N GLU A 76 -16.31 -1.68 -3.58
CA GLU A 76 -16.69 -0.63 -2.64
C GLU A 76 -17.99 -0.95 -1.91
N VAL A 77 -19.03 -1.39 -2.63
CA VAL A 77 -20.31 -1.80 -2.03
C VAL A 77 -20.13 -2.97 -1.07
N VAL A 78 -19.35 -3.98 -1.44
CA VAL A 78 -19.09 -5.15 -0.60
C VAL A 78 -18.24 -4.79 0.61
N ALA A 79 -17.21 -3.95 0.45
CA ALA A 79 -16.39 -3.48 1.56
C ALA A 79 -17.24 -2.75 2.61
N ARG A 80 -18.12 -1.83 2.18
CA ARG A 80 -19.04 -1.12 3.09
C ARG A 80 -19.95 -2.09 3.84
N LYS A 81 -20.52 -3.09 3.15
CA LYS A 81 -21.35 -4.13 3.78
C LYS A 81 -20.56 -4.93 4.83
N PHE A 82 -19.34 -5.35 4.49
CA PHE A 82 -18.48 -6.10 5.41
C PHE A 82 -18.15 -5.29 6.66
N PHE A 83 -17.68 -4.05 6.51
CA PHE A 83 -17.29 -3.26 7.66
C PHE A 83 -18.46 -2.77 8.54
N ALA A 84 -19.68 -2.76 7.99
CA ALA A 84 -20.91 -2.51 8.73
C ALA A 84 -21.36 -3.70 9.61
N LEU A 85 -20.77 -4.89 9.45
CA LEU A 85 -21.02 -6.02 10.34
C LEU A 85 -20.55 -5.71 11.77
N SER A 86 -21.12 -6.44 12.74
CA SER A 86 -20.71 -6.32 14.13
C SER A 86 -19.22 -6.67 14.29
N LYS A 87 -18.58 -6.12 15.34
CA LYS A 87 -17.18 -6.43 15.63
C LYS A 87 -16.96 -7.93 15.85
N GLU A 88 -17.93 -8.64 16.43
CA GLU A 88 -17.85 -10.08 16.64
C GLU A 88 -17.84 -10.84 15.31
N GLU A 89 -18.71 -10.48 14.36
CA GLU A 89 -18.74 -11.11 13.04
C GLU A 89 -17.45 -10.87 12.27
N LYS A 90 -16.92 -9.64 12.29
CA LYS A 90 -15.64 -9.32 11.61
C LYS A 90 -14.46 -10.08 12.21
N LYS A 91 -14.44 -10.26 13.54
CA LYS A 91 -13.38 -11.01 14.24
C LYS A 91 -13.34 -12.50 13.91
N LYS A 92 -14.43 -13.11 13.41
CA LYS A 92 -14.43 -14.53 12.97
C LYS A 92 -13.47 -14.80 11.81
N VAL A 93 -13.18 -13.76 11.02
CA VAL A 93 -12.21 -13.79 9.91
C VAL A 93 -11.00 -12.93 10.24
N GLY A 94 -10.70 -12.77 11.53
CA GLY A 94 -9.55 -12.02 12.01
C GLY A 94 -8.23 -12.67 11.63
N ARG A 95 -7.21 -11.84 11.41
CA ARG A 95 -5.81 -12.28 11.34
C ARG A 95 -5.38 -12.90 12.67
N ASP A 96 -4.38 -13.76 12.61
CA ASP A 96 -3.69 -14.29 13.78
C ASP A 96 -2.17 -14.22 13.57
N GLU A 97 -1.39 -14.69 14.53
CA GLU A 97 0.08 -14.67 14.49
C GLU A 97 0.67 -15.44 13.30
N VAL A 98 -0.08 -16.41 12.77
CA VAL A 98 0.37 -17.30 11.69
C VAL A 98 -0.20 -16.85 10.34
N ASN A 99 -1.44 -16.39 10.31
CA ASN A 99 -2.15 -15.97 9.11
C ASN A 99 -2.36 -14.45 9.09
N PRO A 100 -1.56 -13.71 8.28
CA PRO A 100 -1.68 -12.26 8.18
C PRO A 100 -2.86 -11.79 7.32
N LEU A 101 -3.72 -12.69 6.84
CA LEU A 101 -4.88 -12.37 6.00
C LEU A 101 -6.17 -12.29 6.83
N GLY A 102 -7.09 -11.44 6.38
CA GLY A 102 -8.37 -11.20 7.03
C GLY A 102 -8.44 -9.88 7.79
N TYR A 103 -9.39 -9.79 8.72
CA TYR A 103 -9.76 -8.59 9.45
C TYR A 103 -8.78 -8.23 10.57
N TYR A 104 -8.51 -6.94 10.75
CA TYR A 104 -7.73 -6.43 11.88
C TYR A 104 -8.05 -4.96 12.17
N ASP A 105 -8.05 -4.53 13.44
CA ASP A 105 -8.41 -3.17 13.86
C ASP A 105 -7.44 -2.55 14.89
N THR A 106 -6.25 -3.12 14.98
CA THR A 106 -5.21 -2.73 15.93
C THR A 106 -3.84 -2.54 15.27
N GLU A 107 -3.78 -2.29 13.95
CA GLU A 107 -2.49 -2.02 13.28
C GLU A 107 -1.80 -0.80 13.88
N HIS A 108 -0.47 -0.90 14.00
CA HIS A 108 0.38 0.21 14.43
C HIS A 108 1.23 0.69 13.27
N THR A 109 1.31 2.01 13.10
CA THR A 109 2.31 2.65 12.23
C THR A 109 3.26 3.44 13.10
N LYS A 110 4.57 3.10 13.05
CA LYS A 110 5.60 3.72 13.90
C LYS A 110 5.21 3.69 15.39
N ASN A 111 4.73 2.55 15.87
CA ASN A 111 4.34 2.29 17.26
C ASN A 111 3.16 3.12 17.81
N VAL A 112 2.38 3.78 16.93
CA VAL A 112 1.12 4.45 17.28
C VAL A 112 -0.03 3.73 16.58
N ARG A 113 -1.16 3.54 17.28
CA ARG A 113 -2.31 2.82 16.73
C ARG A 113 -2.98 3.65 15.64
N ASP A 114 -3.23 3.01 14.49
CA ASP A 114 -3.90 3.63 13.37
C ASP A 114 -5.42 3.72 13.60
N TRP A 115 -6.05 4.85 13.23
CA TRP A 115 -7.51 5.01 13.28
C TRP A 115 -8.19 4.38 12.06
N LYS A 116 -8.04 3.06 11.93
CA LYS A 116 -8.57 2.29 10.81
C LYS A 116 -8.89 0.85 11.21
N GLU A 117 -9.74 0.25 10.39
CA GLU A 117 -9.93 -1.20 10.31
C GLU A 117 -9.51 -1.66 8.92
N VAL A 118 -8.94 -2.86 8.83
CA VAL A 118 -8.42 -3.42 7.58
C VAL A 118 -8.93 -4.83 7.33
N PHE A 119 -8.96 -5.24 6.06
CA PHE A 119 -9.17 -6.62 5.63
C PHE A 119 -8.19 -6.96 4.50
N ASP A 120 -7.29 -7.92 4.73
CA ASP A 120 -6.30 -8.36 3.73
C ASP A 120 -6.72 -9.66 3.05
N LEU A 121 -6.45 -9.75 1.76
CA LEU A 121 -6.61 -10.96 0.97
C LEU A 121 -5.47 -11.07 -0.05
N THR A 122 -4.93 -12.26 -0.26
CA THR A 122 -3.99 -12.49 -1.36
C THR A 122 -4.75 -12.76 -2.66
N VAL A 123 -4.10 -12.41 -3.76
CA VAL A 123 -4.62 -12.72 -5.10
C VAL A 123 -4.21 -14.12 -5.56
N LYS A 124 -3.15 -14.71 -4.98
CA LYS A 124 -2.61 -16.05 -5.32
C LYS A 124 -2.88 -17.15 -4.30
N LYS A 125 -3.07 -18.37 -4.83
CA LYS A 125 -2.99 -19.66 -4.11
C LYS A 125 -2.01 -20.64 -4.80
N PRO A 126 -1.27 -21.45 -4.03
CA PRO A 126 -0.95 -21.20 -2.62
C PRO A 126 0.14 -20.13 -2.49
N THR A 127 -0.04 -19.22 -1.53
CA THR A 127 1.09 -18.37 -1.10
C THR A 127 1.91 -19.18 -0.10
N ILE A 128 3.19 -19.38 -0.41
CA ILE A 128 4.13 -20.11 0.43
C ILE A 128 4.93 -19.08 1.23
N ILE A 129 4.88 -19.17 2.55
CA ILE A 129 5.68 -18.35 3.46
C ILE A 129 6.53 -19.24 4.37
N PRO A 130 7.70 -18.76 4.84
CA PRO A 130 8.45 -19.42 5.91
C PRO A 130 7.59 -19.56 7.17
N SER A 131 7.72 -20.67 7.89
CA SER A 131 7.02 -20.93 9.17
C SER A 131 7.46 -20.04 10.31
N SER A 132 8.68 -19.52 10.26
CA SER A 132 9.23 -18.70 11.33
C SER A 132 10.27 -17.67 10.82
N HIS A 133 10.67 -16.79 11.72
CA HIS A 133 11.70 -15.77 11.48
C HIS A 133 13.14 -16.28 11.73
N GLU A 134 13.32 -17.52 12.17
CA GLU A 134 14.64 -18.07 12.45
C GLU A 134 15.31 -18.54 11.17
N SER A 135 16.56 -18.12 10.93
CA SER A 135 17.30 -18.38 9.69
C SER A 135 17.55 -19.86 9.39
N ASP A 136 17.43 -20.72 10.41
CA ASP A 136 17.71 -22.15 10.31
C ASP A 136 16.44 -22.99 10.12
N ASP A 137 15.25 -22.39 10.24
CA ASP A 137 13.97 -23.06 10.03
C ASP A 137 13.61 -23.07 8.54
N LYS A 138 13.36 -24.26 8.00
CA LYS A 138 13.02 -24.50 6.60
C LYS A 138 11.58 -24.95 6.40
N GLU A 139 10.78 -24.96 7.47
CA GLU A 139 9.37 -25.28 7.32
C GLU A 139 8.65 -24.18 6.52
N LEU A 140 7.73 -24.61 5.66
CA LEU A 140 6.96 -23.76 4.77
C LEU A 140 5.48 -23.98 5.11
N ILE A 141 4.76 -22.89 5.37
CA ILE A 141 3.31 -22.94 5.60
C ILE A 141 2.55 -22.56 4.33
N GLN A 142 1.50 -23.32 4.04
CA GLN A 142 0.64 -23.12 2.88
C GLN A 142 -0.60 -22.31 3.28
N LEU A 143 -0.69 -21.05 2.83
CA LEU A 143 -1.86 -20.23 3.07
C LEU A 143 -2.97 -20.54 2.05
N MET A 144 -4.18 -20.83 2.55
CA MET A 144 -5.36 -21.10 1.72
C MET A 144 -6.48 -20.08 1.96
N ASN A 145 -6.85 -19.31 0.92
CA ASN A 145 -8.09 -18.52 0.88
C ASN A 145 -9.32 -19.35 1.26
N ARG A 146 -10.25 -18.73 1.98
CA ARG A 146 -11.56 -19.30 2.28
C ARG A 146 -12.56 -18.80 1.24
N TRP A 147 -13.24 -19.71 0.56
CA TRP A 147 -14.20 -19.40 -0.51
C TRP A 147 -15.63 -19.68 -0.04
N PRO A 148 -16.64 -18.92 -0.51
CA PRO A 148 -18.05 -19.26 -0.28
C PRO A 148 -18.41 -20.55 -1.01
N GLU A 149 -19.08 -21.49 -0.32
CA GLU A 149 -19.44 -22.81 -0.87
C GLU A 149 -20.42 -22.71 -2.05
N ASP A 150 -21.22 -21.63 -2.09
CA ASP A 150 -22.30 -21.45 -3.09
C ASP A 150 -21.85 -20.79 -4.41
N LEU A 151 -20.55 -20.52 -4.63
CA LEU A 151 -20.06 -19.82 -5.83
C LEU A 151 -18.74 -20.41 -6.40
N PRO A 152 -18.78 -21.64 -6.96
CA PRO A 152 -17.58 -22.35 -7.42
C PRO A 152 -16.87 -21.69 -8.62
N GLU A 153 -17.60 -20.97 -9.49
CA GLU A 153 -17.02 -20.31 -10.68
C GLU A 153 -16.14 -19.10 -10.31
N LEU A 154 -16.36 -18.49 -9.14
CA LEU A 154 -15.49 -17.43 -8.61
C LEU A 154 -14.15 -17.98 -8.15
N ARG A 155 -14.16 -19.19 -7.61
CA ARG A 155 -12.94 -19.88 -7.18
C ARG A 155 -12.08 -20.22 -8.41
N GLU A 156 -12.67 -20.86 -9.41
CA GLU A 156 -11.99 -21.31 -10.63
C GLU A 156 -11.36 -20.12 -11.40
N ALA A 157 -12.14 -19.06 -11.64
CA ALA A 157 -11.65 -17.87 -12.37
C ALA A 157 -10.53 -17.10 -11.63
N CYS A 158 -10.55 -17.09 -10.30
CA CYS A 158 -9.50 -16.45 -9.49
C CYS A 158 -8.25 -17.31 -9.36
N GLU A 159 -8.39 -18.65 -9.37
CA GLU A 159 -7.28 -19.59 -9.27
C GLU A 159 -6.47 -19.63 -10.58
N ASP A 160 -7.13 -19.71 -11.74
CA ASP A 160 -6.47 -19.73 -13.07
C ASP A 160 -5.66 -18.44 -13.35
N TYR A 161 -6.19 -17.28 -12.97
CA TYR A 161 -5.52 -15.99 -13.19
C TYR A 161 -4.27 -15.81 -12.31
N ALA A 162 -4.26 -16.44 -11.14
CA ALA A 162 -3.21 -16.24 -10.16
C ALA A 162 -2.06 -17.26 -10.25
N GLU A 163 -2.29 -18.40 -10.90
CA GLU A 163 -1.27 -19.43 -11.14
C GLU A 163 -0.17 -18.93 -12.12
N GLU A 164 -0.56 -18.14 -13.12
CA GLU A 164 0.33 -17.56 -14.14
C GLU A 164 1.24 -16.42 -13.62
N MET A 165 1.06 -15.98 -12.37
CA MET A 165 1.74 -14.81 -11.80
C MET A 165 2.51 -15.20 -10.52
N ASP A 166 3.82 -15.42 -10.59
CA ASP A 166 4.64 -15.69 -9.40
C ASP A 166 5.03 -14.41 -8.63
N HIS A 167 4.05 -13.85 -7.92
CA HIS A 167 4.18 -12.61 -7.18
C HIS A 167 3.49 -12.65 -5.80
N ALA A 168 4.04 -11.95 -4.81
CA ALA A 168 3.47 -11.85 -3.45
C ALA A 168 2.44 -10.70 -3.31
N SER A 169 1.72 -10.40 -4.39
CA SER A 169 0.78 -9.28 -4.45
C SER A 169 -0.51 -9.58 -3.66
N PHE A 170 -1.00 -8.58 -2.94
CA PHE A 170 -2.20 -8.69 -2.12
C PHE A 170 -3.07 -7.45 -2.20
N LEU A 171 -4.35 -7.62 -1.91
CA LEU A 171 -5.33 -6.56 -1.88
C LEU A 171 -5.72 -6.30 -0.42
N ARG A 172 -5.91 -5.03 -0.08
CA ARG A 172 -6.37 -4.61 1.23
C ARG A 172 -7.60 -3.73 1.09
N LEU A 173 -8.56 -3.91 2.00
CA LEU A 173 -9.68 -3.00 2.18
C LEU A 173 -9.43 -2.21 3.46
N ASN A 174 -9.45 -0.88 3.37
CA ASN A 174 -9.35 0.00 4.53
C ASN A 174 -10.68 0.69 4.80
N ARG A 175 -11.05 0.78 6.07
CA ARG A 175 -12.10 1.66 6.57
C ARG A 175 -11.55 2.59 7.64
N TYR A 176 -11.82 3.88 7.50
CA TYR A 176 -11.50 4.90 8.49
C TYR A 176 -12.82 5.48 9.03
N PRO A 177 -13.23 5.14 10.27
CA PRO A 177 -14.45 5.71 10.85
C PRO A 177 -14.28 7.20 11.20
N PRO A 178 -15.37 7.97 11.34
CA PRO A 178 -15.29 9.36 11.82
C PRO A 178 -14.55 9.43 13.16
N CYS A 179 -13.66 10.41 13.29
CA CYS A 179 -12.84 10.62 14.48
C CYS A 179 -13.30 11.88 15.23
N PRO A 180 -13.54 11.83 16.56
CA PRO A 180 -13.93 13.01 17.34
C PRO A 180 -12.79 14.01 17.54
N ALA A 181 -11.53 13.61 17.34
CA ALA A 181 -10.33 14.43 17.53
C ALA A 181 -9.36 14.29 16.34
N PRO A 182 -9.77 14.69 15.11
CA PRO A 182 -8.99 14.46 13.90
C PRO A 182 -7.68 15.27 13.83
N HIS A 183 -7.48 16.23 14.74
CA HIS A 183 -6.25 17.02 14.88
C HIS A 183 -5.18 16.33 15.74
N LEU A 184 -5.50 15.20 16.39
CA LEU A 184 -4.56 14.43 17.22
C LEU A 184 -4.19 13.07 16.62
N VAL A 185 -4.99 12.60 15.67
CA VAL A 185 -5.03 11.20 15.25
C VAL A 185 -4.86 11.11 13.73
N LEU A 186 -4.16 10.06 13.28
CA LEU A 186 -4.06 9.70 11.88
C LEU A 186 -4.79 8.38 11.61
N GLY A 187 -5.39 8.29 10.43
CA GLY A 187 -5.92 7.03 9.90
C GLY A 187 -4.80 6.06 9.58
N VAL A 188 -3.68 6.55 9.03
CA VAL A 188 -2.41 5.84 8.93
C VAL A 188 -1.30 6.83 9.24
N GLY A 189 -0.39 6.44 10.15
CA GLY A 189 0.82 7.23 10.43
C GLY A 189 1.70 7.46 9.20
N ARG A 190 2.69 8.36 9.30
CA ARG A 190 3.65 8.58 8.21
C ARG A 190 4.44 7.29 7.93
N HIS A 191 4.51 6.89 6.66
CA HIS A 191 5.27 5.73 6.25
C HIS A 191 5.65 5.81 4.77
N LYS A 192 6.57 4.91 4.39
CA LYS A 192 6.86 4.53 3.02
C LYS A 192 6.39 3.10 2.81
N ASP A 193 5.92 2.79 1.61
CA ASP A 193 5.49 1.43 1.33
C ASP A 193 6.72 0.54 1.05
N PRO A 194 6.88 -0.59 1.74
CA PRO A 194 8.02 -1.50 1.55
C PRO A 194 7.98 -2.30 0.23
N ILE A 195 6.93 -2.13 -0.55
CA ILE A 195 6.50 -2.92 -1.71
C ILE A 195 7.12 -2.41 -3.03
N ALA A 196 6.73 -2.98 -4.18
CA ALA A 196 7.18 -2.46 -5.49
C ALA A 196 6.28 -1.31 -6.01
N LEU A 197 4.98 -1.57 -6.21
CA LEU A 197 4.04 -0.54 -6.67
C LEU A 197 2.68 -0.67 -5.95
N THR A 198 2.15 0.44 -5.44
CA THR A 198 0.79 0.48 -4.88
C THR A 198 -0.15 1.05 -5.93
N ILE A 199 -1.30 0.39 -6.15
CA ILE A 199 -2.42 0.87 -6.96
C ILE A 199 -3.61 1.09 -6.03
N LEU A 200 -3.96 2.33 -5.77
CA LEU A 200 -4.93 2.72 -4.76
C LEU A 200 -6.21 3.28 -5.39
N ALA A 201 -7.32 2.59 -5.18
CA ALA A 201 -8.64 3.20 -5.30
C ALA A 201 -9.03 3.89 -3.98
N GLN A 202 -9.63 5.07 -4.06
CA GLN A 202 -10.20 5.77 -2.91
C GLN A 202 -11.59 6.31 -3.25
N ASP A 203 -12.40 6.52 -2.22
CA ASP A 203 -13.68 7.21 -2.35
C ASP A 203 -13.52 8.75 -2.39
N GLU A 204 -14.65 9.44 -2.52
CA GLU A 204 -14.72 10.90 -2.61
C GLU A 204 -14.40 11.63 -1.29
N VAL A 205 -14.17 10.91 -0.19
CA VAL A 205 -13.83 11.53 1.11
C VAL A 205 -12.37 11.99 1.12
N GLY A 206 -11.48 11.32 0.38
CA GLY A 206 -10.07 11.69 0.31
C GLY A 206 -9.36 11.56 1.66
N GLY A 207 -8.27 12.31 1.88
CA GLY A 207 -7.51 12.30 3.12
C GLY A 207 -6.12 11.65 3.03
N LEU A 208 -5.76 11.07 1.88
CA LEU A 208 -4.36 10.73 1.63
C LEU A 208 -3.53 12.01 1.51
N GLU A 209 -2.41 12.08 2.24
CA GLU A 209 -1.43 13.15 2.12
C GLU A 209 -0.06 12.59 1.75
N VAL A 210 0.61 13.22 0.80
CA VAL A 210 1.95 12.86 0.31
C VAL A 210 2.93 13.96 0.70
N LYS A 211 4.09 13.60 1.21
CA LYS A 211 5.13 14.55 1.58
C LYS A 211 5.92 14.98 0.34
N ARG A 212 5.75 16.23 -0.09
CA ARG A 212 6.42 16.77 -1.27
C ARG A 212 7.93 16.90 -1.01
N LYS A 213 8.73 16.44 -1.98
CA LYS A 213 10.20 16.38 -1.83
C LYS A 213 10.89 17.75 -1.81
N THR A 214 10.33 18.73 -2.52
CA THR A 214 10.97 20.04 -2.74
C THR A 214 11.02 20.91 -1.49
N ASP A 215 10.03 20.80 -0.61
CA ASP A 215 9.89 21.63 0.59
C ASP A 215 9.47 20.85 1.85
N GLY A 216 9.15 19.56 1.73
CA GLY A 216 8.75 18.72 2.85
C GLY A 216 7.30 18.93 3.31
N GLU A 217 6.52 19.71 2.58
CA GLU A 217 5.11 19.98 2.89
C GLU A 217 4.22 18.75 2.65
N TRP A 218 3.19 18.60 3.48
CA TRP A 218 2.18 17.56 3.31
C TRP A 218 1.12 18.02 2.32
N ILE A 219 0.91 17.24 1.27
CA ILE A 219 0.05 17.59 0.15
C ILE A 219 -1.14 16.64 0.08
N LEU A 220 -2.35 17.19 0.21
CA LEU A 220 -3.58 16.42 0.07
C LEU A 220 -3.77 15.94 -1.38
N VAL A 221 -3.99 14.63 -1.54
CA VAL A 221 -4.34 14.03 -2.83
C VAL A 221 -5.85 14.12 -3.04
N LYS A 222 -6.28 15.08 -3.86
CA LYS A 222 -7.69 15.27 -4.19
C LYS A 222 -8.24 14.02 -4.91
N PRO A 223 -9.38 13.44 -4.46
CA PRO A 223 -10.04 12.38 -5.20
C PRO A 223 -10.36 12.83 -6.63
N THR A 224 -9.91 12.05 -7.60
CA THR A 224 -10.27 12.22 -9.01
C THR A 224 -11.25 11.09 -9.38
N PRO A 225 -12.44 11.42 -9.92
CA PRO A 225 -13.41 10.40 -10.33
C PRO A 225 -12.79 9.40 -11.30
N ASN A 226 -13.04 8.11 -11.07
CA ASN A 226 -12.50 7.01 -11.90
C ASN A 226 -10.98 7.08 -12.12
N ALA A 227 -10.22 7.54 -11.13
CA ALA A 227 -8.77 7.45 -11.13
C ALA A 227 -8.26 6.41 -10.14
N TYR A 228 -7.06 5.92 -10.40
CA TYR A 228 -6.22 5.25 -9.40
C TYR A 228 -5.07 6.16 -9.01
N ILE A 229 -4.70 6.13 -7.74
CA ILE A 229 -3.43 6.70 -7.28
C ILE A 229 -2.38 5.60 -7.36
N ILE A 230 -1.24 5.92 -7.94
CA ILE A 230 -0.10 5.03 -8.08
C ILE A 230 1.06 5.60 -7.28
N ASN A 231 1.75 4.76 -6.51
CA ASN A 231 3.01 5.14 -5.89
C ASN A 231 4.08 4.06 -5.96
N VAL A 232 5.31 4.52 -6.13
CA VAL A 232 6.50 3.65 -6.09
C VAL A 232 6.83 3.33 -4.65
N GLY A 233 7.12 2.06 -4.37
CA GLY A 233 7.58 1.61 -3.06
C GLY A 233 9.09 1.43 -3.00
N ASP A 234 9.55 1.00 -1.84
CA ASP A 234 10.96 0.85 -1.49
C ASP A 234 11.71 -0.10 -2.44
N ILE A 235 11.06 -1.16 -2.95
CA ILE A 235 11.69 -2.10 -3.90
C ILE A 235 12.09 -1.39 -5.19
N ILE A 236 11.20 -0.57 -5.76
CA ILE A 236 11.49 0.21 -6.97
C ILE A 236 12.57 1.25 -6.69
N GLN A 237 12.61 1.84 -5.50
CA GLN A 237 13.69 2.75 -5.12
C GLN A 237 15.06 2.05 -5.11
N VAL A 238 15.14 0.86 -4.53
CA VAL A 238 16.38 0.07 -4.49
C VAL A 238 16.79 -0.38 -5.88
N TRP A 239 15.89 -1.04 -6.64
CA TRP A 239 16.14 -1.47 -8.02
C TRP A 239 16.61 -0.32 -8.90
N SER A 240 16.01 0.87 -8.74
CA SER A 240 16.34 2.05 -9.53
C SER A 240 17.58 2.80 -9.06
N ASN A 241 18.26 2.33 -8.00
CA ASN A 241 19.42 2.97 -7.38
C ASN A 241 19.18 4.45 -7.01
N ASP A 242 18.03 4.75 -6.39
CA ASP A 242 17.48 6.08 -6.10
C ASP A 242 17.08 6.95 -7.31
N LYS A 243 16.98 6.38 -8.53
CA LYS A 243 16.44 7.15 -9.67
C LYS A 243 14.96 7.50 -9.46
N TYR A 244 14.20 6.53 -8.93
CA TYR A 244 12.86 6.74 -8.40
C TYR A 244 12.91 6.58 -6.88
N GLU A 245 12.07 7.31 -6.17
CA GLU A 245 12.12 7.31 -4.71
C GLU A 245 10.71 7.13 -4.15
N SER A 246 10.64 6.21 -3.19
CA SER A 246 9.49 5.90 -2.35
C SER A 246 9.26 7.08 -1.39
N VAL A 247 8.05 7.62 -1.40
CA VAL A 247 7.74 8.89 -0.72
C VAL A 247 6.92 8.65 0.54
N GLU A 248 7.26 9.40 1.59
CA GLU A 248 6.48 9.40 2.82
C GLU A 248 5.06 9.89 2.56
N HIS A 249 4.08 9.14 3.02
CA HIS A 249 2.67 9.50 2.94
C HIS A 249 1.96 9.12 4.23
N ARG A 250 0.79 9.72 4.47
CA ARG A 250 -0.06 9.48 5.65
C ARG A 250 -1.53 9.57 5.27
N VAL A 251 -2.42 9.12 6.14
CA VAL A 251 -3.87 9.23 5.92
C VAL A 251 -4.51 10.02 7.05
N MET A 252 -5.15 11.12 6.69
CA MET A 252 -5.95 11.98 7.55
C MET A 252 -7.31 11.35 7.82
N VAL A 253 -7.88 11.67 8.98
CA VAL A 253 -9.27 11.33 9.33
C VAL A 253 -10.07 12.61 9.54
N ASN A 254 -11.38 12.50 9.48
CA ASN A 254 -12.30 13.62 9.68
C ASN A 254 -13.40 13.22 10.68
N SER A 255 -14.15 14.20 11.18
CA SER A 255 -15.20 13.98 12.18
C SER A 255 -16.59 13.66 11.63
N GLU A 256 -16.77 13.66 10.31
CA GLU A 256 -18.11 13.67 9.69
C GLU A 256 -18.42 12.39 8.92
N LYS A 257 -17.49 11.89 8.11
CA LYS A 257 -17.70 10.82 7.14
C LYS A 257 -16.63 9.74 7.27
N GLU A 258 -17.08 8.49 7.24
CA GLU A 258 -16.16 7.38 7.05
C GLU A 258 -15.56 7.39 5.64
N ARG A 259 -14.29 7.02 5.56
CA ARG A 259 -13.53 6.89 4.31
C ARG A 259 -13.25 5.43 4.04
N PHE A 260 -13.29 5.04 2.76
CA PHE A 260 -12.84 3.74 2.29
C PHE A 260 -11.72 3.88 1.26
N SER A 261 -10.79 2.93 1.28
CA SER A 261 -9.80 2.82 0.22
C SER A 261 -9.35 1.38 0.01
N ILE A 262 -8.90 1.09 -1.20
CA ILE A 262 -8.62 -0.26 -1.68
C ILE A 262 -7.24 -0.24 -2.35
N PRO A 263 -6.15 -0.31 -1.57
CA PRO A 263 -4.82 -0.52 -2.14
C PRO A 263 -4.65 -1.96 -2.61
N PHE A 264 -4.17 -2.10 -3.84
CA PHE A 264 -3.55 -3.31 -4.36
C PHE A 264 -2.03 -3.12 -4.34
N PHE A 265 -1.35 -3.98 -3.59
CA PHE A 265 0.10 -3.95 -3.44
C PHE A 265 0.74 -4.94 -4.39
N LEU A 266 1.43 -4.44 -5.40
CA LEU A 266 2.20 -5.23 -6.34
C LEU A 266 3.59 -5.51 -5.76
N ASN A 267 3.95 -6.78 -5.67
CA ASN A 267 5.21 -7.24 -5.07
C ASN A 267 5.88 -8.30 -5.94
N PRO A 268 7.21 -8.46 -5.88
CA PRO A 268 7.86 -9.63 -6.46
C PRO A 268 7.58 -10.90 -5.64
N ALA A 269 8.14 -12.04 -6.04
CA ALA A 269 8.11 -13.27 -5.25
C ALA A 269 8.87 -13.10 -3.92
N ASN A 270 8.49 -13.84 -2.88
CA ASN A 270 9.16 -13.79 -1.57
C ASN A 270 10.64 -14.19 -1.65
N SER A 271 11.02 -15.02 -2.62
CA SER A 271 12.41 -15.45 -2.86
C SER A 271 13.27 -14.39 -3.54
N THR A 272 12.70 -13.28 -4.01
CA THR A 272 13.42 -12.26 -4.76
C THR A 272 14.45 -11.54 -3.90
N TRP A 273 15.67 -11.48 -4.42
CA TRP A 273 16.72 -10.61 -3.91
C TRP A 273 16.56 -9.21 -4.52
N VAL A 274 16.49 -8.21 -3.64
CA VAL A 274 16.33 -6.81 -4.03
C VAL A 274 17.68 -6.12 -3.90
N GLU A 275 18.20 -5.66 -5.04
CA GLU A 275 19.47 -4.95 -5.17
C GLU A 275 19.41 -4.00 -6.37
N PRO A 276 20.26 -2.96 -6.45
CA PRO A 276 20.17 -2.03 -7.57
C PRO A 276 20.48 -2.73 -8.91
N LEU A 277 19.67 -2.48 -9.93
CA LEU A 277 19.78 -3.13 -11.24
C LEU A 277 21.12 -2.79 -11.89
N GLU A 278 21.79 -3.79 -12.47
CA GLU A 278 23.13 -3.66 -13.03
C GLU A 278 23.21 -2.56 -14.10
N GLU A 279 22.15 -2.39 -14.90
CA GLU A 279 22.05 -1.38 -15.96
C GLU A 279 22.01 0.05 -15.42
N LEU A 280 21.68 0.23 -14.15
CA LEU A 280 21.57 1.52 -13.47
C LEU A 280 22.80 1.82 -12.59
N ILE A 281 23.77 0.90 -12.53
CA ILE A 281 25.03 1.07 -11.81
C ILE A 281 26.18 1.31 -12.79
N ASN A 282 27.06 2.25 -12.49
CA ASN A 282 28.32 2.44 -13.21
C ASN A 282 29.35 3.18 -12.34
N LYS A 283 30.52 3.53 -12.90
CA LYS A 283 31.58 4.23 -12.16
C LYS A 283 31.14 5.59 -11.61
N GLN A 284 30.18 6.26 -12.25
CA GLN A 284 29.65 7.55 -11.85
C GLN A 284 28.42 7.44 -10.94
N ASN A 285 27.69 6.32 -11.01
CA ASN A 285 26.55 5.99 -10.15
C ASN A 285 26.76 4.59 -9.53
N PRO A 286 27.64 4.42 -8.53
CA PRO A 286 27.87 3.13 -7.89
C PRO A 286 26.61 2.62 -7.18
N ALA A 287 26.58 1.33 -6.84
CA ALA A 287 25.50 0.76 -6.04
C ALA A 287 25.38 1.49 -4.70
N LYS A 288 24.16 1.92 -4.35
CA LYS A 288 23.87 2.61 -3.09
C LYS A 288 23.29 1.69 -2.02
N TYR A 289 22.93 0.47 -2.40
CA TYR A 289 22.29 -0.51 -1.52
C TYR A 289 23.00 -1.87 -1.63
N LYS A 290 23.09 -2.57 -0.51
CA LYS A 290 23.43 -3.97 -0.41
C LYS A 290 22.20 -4.83 -0.74
N PRO A 291 22.39 -6.03 -1.31
CA PRO A 291 21.28 -6.94 -1.59
C PRO A 291 20.59 -7.42 -0.31
N TYR A 292 19.28 -7.63 -0.38
CA TYR A 292 18.50 -8.26 0.70
C TYR A 292 17.38 -9.14 0.14
N ASN A 293 16.95 -10.14 0.90
CA ASN A 293 15.82 -10.98 0.52
C ASN A 293 14.48 -10.31 0.87
N TRP A 294 13.57 -10.25 -0.11
CA TRP A 294 12.26 -9.61 0.07
C TRP A 294 11.37 -10.30 1.12
N GLY A 295 11.27 -11.63 1.08
CA GLY A 295 10.45 -12.39 2.01
C GLY A 295 10.87 -12.21 3.47
N GLU A 296 12.19 -12.27 3.73
CA GLU A 296 12.75 -12.01 5.06
C GLU A 296 12.48 -10.57 5.53
N PHE A 297 12.64 -9.59 4.64
CA PHE A 297 12.37 -8.19 4.94
C PHE A 297 10.88 -7.96 5.29
N LEU A 298 9.97 -8.55 4.50
CA LEU A 298 8.54 -8.46 4.72
C LEU A 298 8.12 -9.13 6.03
N ALA A 299 8.65 -10.31 6.33
CA ALA A 299 8.36 -11.04 7.56
C ALA A 299 8.73 -10.20 8.81
N ASN A 300 9.92 -9.58 8.81
CA ASN A 300 10.35 -8.69 9.88
C ASN A 300 9.41 -7.47 10.05
N ARG A 301 8.95 -6.87 8.95
CA ARG A 301 8.01 -5.73 9.02
C ARG A 301 6.61 -6.15 9.47
N ALA A 302 6.10 -7.29 9.02
CA ALA A 302 4.79 -7.80 9.41
C ALA A 302 4.68 -7.97 10.93
N HIS A 303 5.73 -8.53 11.56
CA HIS A 303 5.81 -8.68 13.00
C HIS A 303 5.72 -7.32 13.74
N SER A 304 6.47 -6.31 13.28
CA SER A 304 6.45 -4.95 13.86
C SER A 304 5.14 -4.17 13.66
N ASN A 305 4.32 -4.57 12.69
CA ASN A 305 3.00 -3.96 12.45
C ASN A 305 1.90 -4.61 13.29
N PHE A 306 2.07 -5.89 13.64
CA PHE A 306 1.15 -6.67 14.46
C PHE A 306 1.26 -6.28 15.94
N GLU A 307 2.48 -6.10 16.45
CA GLU A 307 2.72 -5.71 17.83
C GLU A 307 3.76 -4.59 17.95
N LYS A 308 3.63 -3.79 19.02
CA LYS A 308 4.60 -2.76 19.34
C LYS A 308 5.90 -3.41 19.82
N LEU A 309 6.99 -3.17 19.10
CA LEU A 309 8.31 -3.66 19.45
C LEU A 309 9.21 -2.52 19.95
N ASP A 310 10.14 -2.84 20.85
CA ASP A 310 11.17 -1.92 21.36
C ASP A 310 12.39 -1.81 20.42
N VAL A 311 12.31 -2.37 19.21
CA VAL A 311 13.35 -2.31 18.17
C VAL A 311 12.89 -1.45 16.99
N GLU A 312 13.85 -0.83 16.30
CA GLU A 312 13.55 -0.03 15.12
C GLU A 312 13.07 -0.93 13.95
N ASN A 313 11.93 -0.57 13.35
CA ASN A 313 11.40 -1.30 12.20
C ASN A 313 12.40 -1.28 11.04
N ILE A 314 12.75 -2.45 10.50
CA ILE A 314 13.67 -2.57 9.38
C ILE A 314 13.24 -1.68 8.20
N GLN A 315 14.18 -0.91 7.65
CA GLN A 315 14.00 -0.02 6.50
C GLN A 315 15.10 -0.27 5.46
N ILE A 316 14.88 0.16 4.22
CA ILE A 316 15.92 0.10 3.17
C ILE A 316 17.19 0.90 3.51
N SER A 317 17.11 1.88 4.42
CA SER A 317 18.28 2.62 4.90
C SER A 317 19.29 1.75 5.63
N HIS A 318 18.88 0.63 6.23
CA HIS A 318 19.79 -0.33 6.86
C HIS A 318 20.65 -1.09 5.84
N PHE A 319 20.23 -1.12 4.57
CA PHE A 319 20.96 -1.74 3.48
C PHE A 319 21.78 -0.73 2.67
N ARG A 320 21.76 0.56 3.02
CA ARG A 320 22.53 1.58 2.31
C ARG A 320 24.05 1.36 2.49
N ILE A 321 24.83 1.59 1.42
CA ILE A 321 26.30 1.47 1.39
C ILE A 321 26.97 2.75 1.88
#